data_AF-A0AAU6ZXN2-F1
#
_entry.id   AF-A0AAU6ZXN2-F1
#
_cell.length_a   1.000
_cell.length_b   1.000
_cell.length_c   1.000
_cell.angle_alpha   90.00
_cell.angle_beta   90.00
_cell.angle_gamma   90.00
#
_symmetry.space_group_name_H-M   'P 1'
#
loop_
_entity.id
_entity.type
_entity.pdbx_description
1 polymer ?
#
loop_
_entity_poly.entity_id
_entity_poly.type
_entity_poly.pdbx_seq_one_letter_code
_entity_poly.pdbx_strand_id
1 'polypeptide(L)'
;MSPEDLKGLPTAQLAEVARHAMSELALRDSRESFTELLSMTGHAGTCVAQSARSLAVAGSWSQVADLSGTTKQAAWSKWSRPTS
;
A
#
# COMPACT_ATOMS: atom_id res chain seq x y z
N MET A 1 18.79 0.52 -8.28
CA MET A 1 17.94 1.70 -8.04
C MET A 1 18.07 2.06 -6.58
N SER A 2 18.54 3.26 -6.30
CA SER A 2 18.67 3.78 -4.94
C SER A 2 17.31 4.26 -4.41
N PRO A 3 17.13 4.39 -3.08
CA PRO A 3 15.93 5.01 -2.51
C PRO A 3 15.70 6.45 -2.99
N GLU A 4 16.76 7.18 -3.32
CA GLU A 4 16.66 8.54 -3.88
C GLU A 4 16.09 8.51 -5.31
N ASP A 5 16.44 7.50 -6.11
CA ASP A 5 15.90 7.33 -7.46
C ASP A 5 14.37 7.16 -7.42
N LEU A 6 13.84 6.51 -6.38
CA LEU A 6 12.39 6.26 -6.21
C LEU A 6 11.61 7.54 -5.91
N LYS A 7 12.19 8.50 -5.16
CA LYS A 7 11.50 9.75 -4.76
C LYS A 7 11.18 10.65 -5.95
N GLY A 8 12.02 10.63 -6.98
CA GLY A 8 11.84 11.44 -8.18
C GLY A 8 10.84 10.86 -9.19
N LEU A 9 10.34 9.64 -8.98
CA LEU A 9 9.46 8.99 -9.94
C LEU A 9 8.02 9.52 -9.84
N PRO A 10 7.32 9.72 -10.97
CA PRO A 10 5.87 9.87 -10.98
C PRO A 10 5.18 8.70 -10.28
N THR A 11 4.05 8.95 -9.60
CA THR A 11 3.32 7.93 -8.82
C THR A 11 3.04 6.64 -9.60
N ALA A 12 2.61 6.76 -10.86
CA ALA A 12 2.33 5.58 -11.71
C ALA A 12 3.60 4.77 -12.00
N GLN A 13 4.73 5.43 -12.23
CA GLN A 13 6.01 4.77 -12.49
C GLN A 13 6.56 4.10 -11.23
N LEU A 14 6.44 4.75 -10.07
CA LEU A 14 6.81 4.14 -8.79
C LEU A 14 5.97 2.88 -8.49
N ALA A 15 4.67 2.94 -8.74
CA ALA A 15 3.77 1.79 -8.59
C ALA A 15 4.12 0.64 -9.56
N GLU A 16 4.53 0.96 -10.79
CA GLU A 16 5.01 -0.04 -11.75
C GLU A 16 6.28 -0.74 -11.26
N VAL A 17 7.27 0.02 -10.78
CA VAL A 17 8.50 -0.55 -10.21
C VAL A 17 8.21 -1.49 -9.04
N ALA A 18 7.32 -1.07 -8.12
CA ALA A 18 6.93 -1.90 -6.98
C ALA A 18 6.27 -3.22 -7.41
N ARG A 19 5.30 -3.15 -8.35
CA ARG A 19 4.63 -4.34 -8.87
C ARG A 19 5.59 -5.26 -9.62
N HIS A 20 6.48 -4.70 -10.43
CA HIS A 20 7.47 -5.48 -11.16
C HIS A 20 8.42 -6.22 -10.21
N ALA A 21 8.91 -5.56 -9.15
CA ALA A 21 9.73 -6.22 -8.13
C ALA A 21 9.00 -7.37 -7.43
N MET A 22 7.71 -7.22 -7.14
CA MET A 22 6.89 -8.32 -6.58
C MET A 22 6.75 -9.49 -7.55
N SER A 23 6.50 -9.21 -8.84
CA SER A 23 6.44 -10.24 -9.88
C SER A 23 7.76 -11.01 -9.99
N GLU A 24 8.89 -10.30 -9.94
CA GLU A 24 10.23 -10.90 -9.94
C GLU A 24 10.50 -11.78 -8.71
N LEU A 25 9.98 -11.40 -7.53
CA LEU A 25 10.05 -12.26 -6.35
C LEU A 25 9.18 -13.52 -6.52
N ALA A 26 8.00 -13.39 -7.11
CA ALA A 26 7.10 -14.51 -7.33
C ALA A 26 7.70 -15.57 -8.28
N LEU A 27 8.50 -15.16 -9.26
CA LEU A 27 9.15 -16.04 -10.23
C LEU A 27 10.40 -16.77 -9.71
N ARG A 28 10.89 -16.46 -8.50
CA ARG A 28 12.10 -17.07 -7.94
C ARG A 28 11.87 -18.45 -7.32
N ASP A 29 10.61 -18.89 -7.16
CA ASP A 29 10.22 -20.21 -6.67
C ASP A 29 10.96 -20.70 -5.41
N SER A 30 11.26 -19.77 -4.50
CA SER A 30 12.01 -20.04 -3.27
C SER A 30 11.20 -19.71 -2.01
N ARG A 31 11.47 -20.44 -0.92
CA ARG A 31 10.87 -20.16 0.41
C ARG A 31 11.18 -18.75 0.88
N GLU A 32 12.39 -18.26 0.59
CA GLU A 32 12.83 -16.90 0.92
C GLU A 32 11.97 -15.87 0.19
N SER A 33 11.82 -16.01 -1.13
CA SER A 33 10.99 -15.09 -1.93
C SER A 33 9.52 -15.11 -1.53
N PHE A 34 8.97 -16.27 -1.16
CA PHE A 34 7.62 -16.35 -0.61
C PHE A 34 7.48 -15.61 0.73
N THR A 35 8.48 -15.75 1.62
CA THR A 35 8.50 -15.06 2.92
C THR A 35 8.56 -13.54 2.73
N GLU A 36 9.38 -13.07 1.80
CA GLU A 36 9.46 -11.64 1.46
C GLU A 36 8.14 -11.12 0.88
N LEU A 37 7.48 -11.87 0.00
CA LEU A 37 6.16 -11.49 -0.51
C LEU A 37 5.12 -11.37 0.61
N LEU A 38 5.11 -12.29 1.59
CA LEU A 38 4.23 -12.18 2.76
C LEU A 38 4.52 -10.90 3.55
N SER A 39 5.80 -10.59 3.81
CA SER A 39 6.21 -9.35 4.46
C SER A 39 5.72 -8.11 3.70
N MET A 40 5.88 -8.11 2.36
CA MET A 40 5.43 -7.02 1.49
C MET A 40 3.91 -6.83 1.51
N THR A 41 3.12 -7.91 1.59
CA THR A 41 1.65 -7.77 1.71
C THR A 41 1.25 -7.07 3.00
N GLY A 42 1.92 -7.39 4.12
CA GLY A 42 1.72 -6.70 5.39
C GLY A 42 2.13 -5.23 5.32
N HIS A 43 3.31 -4.96 4.72
CA HIS A 43 3.80 -3.60 4.53
C HIS A 43 2.87 -2.74 3.65
N ALA A 44 2.40 -3.27 2.53
CA ALA A 44 1.45 -2.61 1.65
C ALA A 44 0.15 -2.27 2.39
N GLY A 45 -0.36 -3.19 3.24
CA GLY A 45 -1.52 -2.93 4.10
C GLY A 45 -1.31 -1.76 5.05
N THR A 46 -0.13 -1.67 5.68
CA THR A 46 0.25 -0.55 6.56
C THR A 46 0.31 0.77 5.79
N CYS A 47 0.94 0.79 4.61
CA CYS A 47 1.00 1.98 3.75
C CYS A 47 -0.39 2.45 3.31
N VAL A 48 -1.29 1.52 2.95
CA VAL A 48 -2.69 1.83 2.63
C VAL A 48 -3.40 2.44 3.83
N ALA A 49 -3.24 1.88 5.03
CA ALA A 49 -3.86 2.44 6.24
C ALA A 49 -3.35 3.86 6.55
N GLN A 50 -2.05 4.12 6.37
CA GLN A 50 -1.48 5.46 6.50
C GLN A 50 -2.07 6.43 5.46
N SER A 51 -2.09 6.03 4.19
CA SER A 51 -2.65 6.85 3.10
C SER A 51 -4.13 7.14 3.30
N ALA A 52 -4.92 6.14 3.71
CA ALA A 52 -6.34 6.30 4.02
C ALA A 52 -6.58 7.33 5.13
N ARG A 53 -5.76 7.31 6.19
CA ARG A 53 -5.82 8.33 7.26
C ARG A 53 -5.46 9.72 6.76
N SER A 54 -4.37 9.85 6.00
CA SER A 54 -3.98 11.14 5.41
C SER A 54 -5.07 11.72 4.50
N LEU A 55 -5.67 10.86 3.67
CA LEU A 55 -6.79 11.24 2.81
C LEU A 55 -8.03 11.63 3.62
N ALA A 56 -8.35 10.89 4.69
CA ALA A 56 -9.47 11.22 5.57
C ALA A 56 -9.27 12.55 6.32
N VAL A 57 -8.02 12.88 6.69
CA VAL A 57 -7.66 14.17 7.31
C VAL A 57 -7.77 15.32 6.32
N ALA A 58 -7.32 15.13 5.08
CA ALA A 58 -7.40 16.15 4.03
C ALA A 58 -8.83 16.35 3.49
N GLY A 59 -9.67 15.31 3.58
CA GLY A 59 -11.05 15.31 3.09
C GLY A 59 -11.99 14.64 4.10
N SER A 60 -12.37 13.38 3.85
CA SER A 60 -13.22 12.64 4.77
C SER A 60 -13.15 11.11 4.62
N TRP A 61 -13.44 10.40 5.72
CA TRP A 61 -14.51 9.41 5.80
C TRP A 61 -15.02 8.82 4.47
N SER A 62 -15.94 9.58 3.88
CA SER A 62 -16.72 9.15 2.71
C SER A 62 -15.85 9.07 1.47
N GLN A 63 -14.92 10.00 1.28
CA GLN A 63 -14.02 9.99 0.13
C GLN A 63 -13.11 8.75 0.11
N VAL A 64 -12.59 8.35 1.27
CA VAL A 64 -11.82 7.09 1.39
C VAL A 64 -12.68 5.89 0.98
N ALA A 65 -13.95 5.88 1.44
CA ALA A 65 -14.89 4.81 1.15
C ALA A 65 -15.22 4.72 -0.34
N ASP A 66 -15.46 5.87 -0.99
CA ASP A 66 -15.74 5.97 -2.43
C ASP A 66 -14.57 5.40 -3.25
N LEU A 67 -13.33 5.78 -2.93
CA LEU A 67 -12.14 5.31 -3.65
C LEU A 67 -11.82 3.83 -3.41
N SER A 68 -12.16 3.31 -2.23
CA SER A 68 -11.87 1.91 -1.87
C SER A 68 -13.04 0.97 -2.11
N GLY A 69 -14.15 1.45 -2.67
CA GLY A 69 -15.33 0.65 -2.98
C GLY A 69 -16.00 0.03 -1.74
N THR A 70 -15.94 0.73 -0.60
CA THR A 70 -16.53 0.26 0.67
C THR A 70 -17.46 1.32 1.27
N THR A 71 -18.06 1.04 2.43
CA THR A 71 -18.88 2.03 3.14
C THR A 71 -18.02 2.91 4.05
N LYS A 72 -18.48 4.12 4.37
CA LYS A 72 -17.79 5.02 5.32
C LYS A 72 -17.50 4.32 6.65
N GLN A 73 -18.46 3.58 7.20
CA GLN A 73 -18.33 2.86 8.47
C GLN A 73 -17.28 1.76 8.38
N ALA A 74 -17.27 1.00 7.27
CA ALA A 74 -16.28 -0.04 7.04
C ALA A 74 -14.86 0.56 6.86
N ALA A 75 -14.72 1.63 6.07
CA ALA A 75 -13.46 2.34 5.89
C ALA A 75 -12.91 2.87 7.23
N TRP A 76 -13.76 3.55 8.01
CA TRP A 76 -13.38 4.07 9.32
C TRP A 76 -13.00 2.93 10.28
N SER A 77 -13.82 1.89 10.40
CA SER A 77 -13.53 0.74 11.27
C SER A 77 -12.20 0.05 10.91
N LYS A 78 -11.88 0.00 9.61
CA LYS A 78 -10.70 -0.68 9.09
C LYS A 78 -9.40 0.11 9.28
N TRP A 79 -9.42 1.43 9.07
CA TRP A 79 -8.18 2.21 8.95
C TRP A 79 -8.02 3.37 9.93
N SER A 80 -9.04 3.70 10.73
CA SER A 80 -8.97 4.84 11.67
C SER A 80 -7.99 4.64 12.83
N ARG A 81 -7.71 3.40 13.22
CA ARG A 81 -6.82 3.09 14.35
C ARG A 81 -5.35 3.19 13.92
N PRO A 82 -4.48 3.89 14.69
CA PRO A 82 -3.05 3.81 14.49
C PRO A 82 -2.59 2.34 14.64
N THR A 83 -1.85 1.84 13.67
CA THR A 83 -1.12 0.57 13.82
C THR A 83 -0.01 0.81 14.83
N SER A 84 -0.09 0.17 16.00
CA SER A 84 0.93 0.20 17.05
C SER A 84 2.25 -0.40 16.59
#